data_AF-A0A7V8X0C8-F1
#
_entry.id   AF-A0A7V8X0C8-F1
#
_cell.length_a   1.000
_cell.length_b   1.000
_cell.length_c   1.000
_cell.angle_alpha   90.00
_cell.angle_beta   90.00
_cell.angle_gamma   90.00
#
_symmetry.space_group_name_H-M   'P 1'
#
loop_
_entity.id
_entity.type
_entity.pdbx_description
1 polymer ?
#
loop_
_entity_poly.entity_id
_entity_poly.type
_entity_poly.pdbx_seq_one_letter_code
_entity_poly.pdbx_strand_id
1 'polypeptide(L)'
;MSVDVGGSWSALVDGHPIAFEFHGPTLEASLAGAVEGFADAVADVHPSLVAQEHPVELVGTTPAALLLAVLEECLRRGREGEVAIALVPGRLRGEVLPAVVRTVPCDDPHVEARLHPVVSWHEVSLDPVVDGWRGRVVAR
;
A
#
# COMPACT_ATOMS: atom_id res chain seq x y z
N MET A 1 -2.41 -16.00 15.29
CA MET A 1 -3.58 -15.13 15.47
C MET A 1 -3.69 -14.31 14.20
N SER A 2 -4.66 -14.57 13.32
CA SER A 2 -4.95 -13.65 12.22
C SER A 2 -5.79 -12.51 12.78
N VAL A 3 -5.36 -11.29 12.50
CA VAL A 3 -6.12 -10.09 12.83
C VAL A 3 -7.06 -9.90 11.65
N ASP A 4 -8.36 -9.95 11.87
CA ASP A 4 -9.35 -9.63 10.84
C ASP A 4 -9.23 -8.13 10.52
N VAL A 5 -8.67 -7.80 9.35
CA VAL A 5 -8.65 -6.44 8.83
C VAL A 5 -9.95 -6.24 8.07
N GLY A 6 -11.01 -5.85 8.79
CA GLY A 6 -12.31 -5.52 8.21
C GLY A 6 -12.25 -4.18 7.47
N GLY A 7 -12.02 -4.21 6.16
CA GLY A 7 -12.13 -3.07 5.26
C GLY A 7 -13.24 -3.27 4.23
N SER A 8 -13.99 -2.21 3.92
CA SER A 8 -14.90 -2.16 2.77
C SER A 8 -14.13 -1.54 1.61
N TRP A 9 -13.79 -2.35 0.61
CA TRP A 9 -12.93 -1.94 -0.51
C TRP A 9 -13.78 -1.65 -1.75
N SER A 10 -13.54 -0.52 -2.40
CA SER A 10 -14.07 -0.25 -3.74
C SER A 10 -12.96 0.35 -4.60
N ALA A 11 -12.24 -0.49 -5.33
CA ALA A 11 -11.34 -0.05 -6.39
C ALA A 11 -12.06 -0.04 -7.74
N LEU A 12 -11.85 1.01 -8.54
CA LEU A 12 -12.26 1.08 -9.94
C LEU A 12 -11.01 1.40 -10.78
N VAL A 13 -10.64 0.55 -11.75
CA VAL A 13 -9.52 0.81 -12.68
C VAL A 13 -9.90 0.50 -14.13
N ASP A 14 -9.97 1.59 -14.92
CA ASP A 14 -9.97 1.71 -16.40
C ASP A 14 -9.93 3.22 -16.77
N GLY A 15 -8.83 3.93 -16.48
CA GLY A 15 -8.77 5.41 -16.62
C GLY A 15 -9.54 6.18 -15.54
N HIS A 16 -9.87 5.50 -14.44
CA HIS A 16 -10.55 6.03 -13.28
C HIS A 16 -9.60 6.21 -12.09
N PRO A 17 -9.86 7.19 -11.21
CA PRO A 17 -9.01 7.48 -10.07
C PRO A 17 -8.82 6.26 -9.17
N ILE A 18 -7.58 6.02 -8.73
CA ILE A 18 -7.31 5.08 -7.63
C ILE A 18 -7.93 5.70 -6.38
N ALA A 19 -8.91 5.01 -5.78
CA ALA A 19 -9.53 5.46 -4.55
C ALA A 19 -9.76 4.27 -3.63
N PHE A 20 -9.24 4.34 -2.40
CA PHE A 20 -9.45 3.30 -1.41
C PHE A 20 -9.36 3.88 0.01
N GLU A 21 -10.03 3.19 0.92
CA GLU A 21 -10.01 3.47 2.36
C GLU A 21 -9.58 2.22 3.10
N PHE A 22 -8.86 2.41 4.20
CA PHE A 22 -8.34 1.32 5.01
C PHE A 22 -8.39 1.68 6.49
N HIS A 23 -8.44 0.65 7.32
CA HIS A 23 -8.46 0.79 8.76
C HIS A 23 -7.58 -0.28 9.40
N GLY A 24 -6.94 0.07 10.51
CA GLY A 24 -6.08 -0.81 11.25
C GLY A 24 -5.98 -0.41 12.72
N PRO A 25 -5.70 -1.37 13.62
CA PRO A 25 -5.63 -1.11 15.07
C PRO A 25 -4.39 -0.31 15.49
N THR A 26 -3.40 -0.18 14.61
CA THR A 26 -2.15 0.57 14.84
C THR A 26 -1.78 1.32 13.57
N LEU A 27 -0.93 2.34 13.70
CA LEU A 27 -0.43 3.09 12.55
C LEU A 27 0.22 2.16 11.54
N GLU A 28 1.10 1.27 12.03
CA GLU A 28 1.80 0.28 11.23
C GLU A 28 0.86 -0.68 10.51
N ALA A 29 -0.15 -1.21 11.22
CA ALA A 29 -1.15 -2.09 10.59
C ALA A 29 -1.96 -1.36 9.51
N SER A 30 -2.30 -0.09 9.71
CA SER A 30 -2.99 0.70 8.69
C SER A 30 -2.10 0.99 7.48
N LEU A 31 -0.80 1.26 7.67
CA LEU A 31 0.14 1.41 6.55
C LEU A 31 0.29 0.10 5.76
N ALA A 32 0.23 -1.06 6.43
CA ALA A 32 0.19 -2.34 5.74
C ALA A 32 -1.09 -2.54 4.93
N GLY A 33 -2.25 -2.22 5.52
CA GLY A 33 -3.53 -2.24 4.80
C GLY A 33 -3.59 -1.26 3.63
N ALA A 34 -2.82 -0.17 3.66
CA ALA A 34 -2.70 0.73 2.51
C ALA A 34 -2.01 0.09 1.30
N VAL A 35 -1.00 -0.76 1.53
CA VAL A 35 -0.32 -1.50 0.45
C VAL A 35 -1.24 -2.57 -0.12
N GLU A 36 -2.01 -3.26 0.73
CA GLU A 36 -3.02 -4.23 0.28
C GLU A 36 -4.09 -3.53 -0.57
N GLY A 37 -4.66 -2.42 -0.09
CA GLY A 37 -5.64 -1.64 -0.86
C GLY A 37 -5.09 -1.05 -2.15
N PHE A 38 -3.80 -0.68 -2.19
CA PHE A 38 -3.13 -0.28 -3.41
C PHE A 38 -2.99 -1.45 -4.38
N ALA A 39 -2.53 -2.62 -3.89
CA ALA A 39 -2.36 -3.83 -4.70
C ALA A 39 -3.67 -4.27 -5.34
N ASP A 40 -4.74 -4.37 -4.55
CA ASP A 40 -6.10 -4.71 -5.00
C ASP A 40 -6.62 -3.73 -6.05
N ALA A 41 -6.20 -2.47 -5.97
CA ALA A 41 -6.58 -1.48 -6.97
C ALA A 41 -5.83 -1.67 -8.30
N VAL A 42 -4.57 -2.08 -8.27
CA VAL A 42 -3.70 -2.05 -9.45
C VAL A 42 -3.36 -3.42 -10.01
N ALA A 43 -3.71 -4.53 -9.36
CA ALA A 43 -3.40 -5.86 -9.85
C ALA A 43 -4.36 -6.94 -9.30
N ASP A 44 -4.61 -7.96 -10.12
CA ASP A 44 -5.06 -9.27 -9.64
C ASP A 44 -3.84 -10.19 -9.55
N VAL A 45 -3.59 -10.75 -8.37
CA VAL A 45 -2.39 -11.55 -8.06
C VAL A 45 -2.80 -12.90 -7.53
N HIS A 46 -2.41 -13.97 -8.23
CA HIS A 46 -2.74 -15.33 -7.78
C HIS A 46 -2.05 -15.64 -6.43
N PRO A 47 -2.77 -16.20 -5.44
CA PRO A 47 -2.25 -16.38 -4.07
C PRO A 47 -1.11 -17.41 -3.94
N SER A 48 -0.82 -18.18 -5.00
CA SER A 48 0.30 -19.13 -5.01
C SER A 48 1.65 -18.51 -5.35
N LEU A 49 1.69 -17.23 -5.73
CA LEU A 49 2.92 -16.56 -6.09
C LEU A 49 3.83 -16.36 -4.88
N VAL A 50 5.12 -16.57 -5.11
CA VAL A 50 6.14 -16.34 -4.09
C VAL A 50 6.59 -14.89 -4.18
N ALA A 51 6.36 -14.14 -3.11
CA ALA A 51 6.77 -12.75 -3.03
C ALA A 51 8.30 -12.62 -2.90
N GLN A 52 8.86 -11.64 -3.60
CA GLN A 52 10.20 -11.12 -3.32
C GLN A 52 10.13 -10.16 -2.14
N GLU A 53 11.19 -10.12 -1.33
CA GLU A 53 11.24 -9.26 -0.14
C GLU A 53 12.28 -8.17 -0.30
N HIS A 54 11.85 -6.93 -0.07
CA HIS A 54 12.71 -5.77 -0.20
C HIS A 54 12.72 -4.95 1.09
N PRO A 55 13.84 -4.94 1.83
CA PRO A 55 14.01 -4.05 2.97
C PRO A 55 13.98 -2.58 2.52
N VAL A 56 13.25 -1.75 3.24
CA VAL A 56 13.12 -0.30 2.99
C VAL A 56 13.15 0.49 4.29
N GLU A 57 13.56 1.74 4.18
CA GLU A 57 13.40 2.74 5.25
C GLU A 57 12.51 3.86 4.71
N LEU A 58 11.31 3.97 5.27
CA LEU A 58 10.31 4.95 4.85
C LEU A 58 10.36 6.13 5.83
N VAL A 59 10.43 7.34 5.30
CA VAL A 59 10.61 8.55 6.11
C VAL A 59 9.38 9.44 6.03
N GLY A 60 8.88 9.87 7.19
CA GLY A 60 7.76 10.79 7.26
C GLY A 60 7.62 11.43 8.64
N THR A 61 7.44 12.75 8.66
CA THR A 61 7.29 13.55 9.88
C THR A 61 5.85 13.55 10.42
N THR A 62 4.90 13.04 9.64
CA THR A 62 3.48 12.91 9.99
C THR A 62 2.95 11.55 9.51
N PRO A 63 1.83 11.05 10.07
CA PRO A 63 1.19 9.83 9.58
C PRO A 63 0.85 9.89 8.08
N ALA A 64 0.34 11.02 7.59
CA ALA A 64 0.04 11.19 6.17
C ALA A 64 1.31 11.21 5.30
N ALA A 65 2.41 11.80 5.79
CA ALA A 65 3.69 11.77 5.09
C ALA A 65 4.29 10.35 5.04
N LEU A 66 4.17 9.56 6.11
CA LEU A 66 4.56 8.14 6.11
C LEU A 66 3.72 7.33 5.13
N LEU A 67 2.40 7.55 5.10
CA LEU A 67 1.52 6.93 4.11
C LEU A 67 1.95 7.28 2.68
N LEU A 68 2.22 8.55 2.40
CA LEU A 68 2.71 8.96 1.08
C LEU A 68 4.03 8.25 0.74
N ALA A 69 4.98 8.17 1.67
CA ALA A 69 6.23 7.46 1.46
C ALA A 69 6.03 5.96 1.13
N VAL A 70 5.08 5.29 1.80
CA VAL A 70 4.67 3.91 1.46
C VAL A 70 4.16 3.83 0.02
N LEU A 71 3.24 4.72 -0.36
CA LEU A 71 2.62 4.69 -1.69
C LEU A 71 3.62 5.03 -2.81
N GLU A 72 4.53 5.97 -2.56
CA GLU A 72 5.61 6.32 -3.48
C GLU A 72 6.57 5.15 -3.68
N GLU A 73 6.86 4.39 -2.63
CA GLU A 73 7.63 3.15 -2.71
C GLU A 73 6.90 2.09 -3.55
N CYS A 74 5.59 1.90 -3.37
CA CYS A 74 4.79 1.02 -4.24
C CYS A 74 4.87 1.43 -5.72
N LEU A 75 4.74 2.73 -6.01
CA LEU A 75 4.88 3.24 -7.38
C LEU A 75 6.30 3.07 -7.93
N ARG A 76 7.32 3.20 -7.08
CA ARG A 76 8.71 2.96 -7.48
C ARG A 76 8.91 1.51 -7.91
N ARG A 77 8.39 0.54 -7.15
CA ARG A 77 8.37 -0.88 -7.54
C ARG A 77 7.64 -1.11 -8.85
N GLY A 78 6.49 -0.45 -9.03
CA GLY A 78 5.74 -0.48 -10.29
C GLY A 78 6.58 -0.06 -11.50
N ARG A 79 7.39 1.00 -11.37
CA ARG A 79 8.32 1.45 -12.41
C ARG A 79 9.48 0.49 -12.66
N GLU A 80 9.81 -0.35 -11.68
CA GLU A 80 10.83 -1.40 -11.75
C GLU A 80 10.28 -2.72 -12.28
N GLY A 81 9.00 -2.77 -12.64
CA GLY A 81 8.35 -3.97 -13.17
C GLY A 81 7.81 -4.91 -12.10
N GLU A 82 7.54 -4.41 -10.89
CA GLU A 82 7.02 -5.18 -9.78
C GLU A 82 5.74 -4.56 -9.18
N VAL A 83 4.81 -5.40 -8.71
CA VAL A 83 3.66 -4.96 -7.91
C VAL A 83 3.97 -5.17 -6.43
N ALA A 84 3.87 -4.13 -5.61
CA ALA A 84 3.88 -4.27 -4.16
C ALA A 84 2.55 -4.85 -3.67
N ILE A 85 2.61 -5.98 -2.96
CA ILE A 85 1.44 -6.75 -2.53
C ILE A 85 1.27 -6.82 -1.02
N ALA A 86 2.31 -6.52 -0.24
CA ALA A 86 2.21 -6.40 1.20
C ALA A 86 3.35 -5.55 1.77
N LEU A 87 3.12 -5.00 2.96
CA LEU A 87 4.13 -4.35 3.78
C LEU A 87 4.23 -5.08 5.12
N VAL A 88 5.44 -5.41 5.53
CA VAL A 88 5.75 -5.87 6.88
C VAL A 88 6.44 -4.72 7.62
N PRO A 89 5.69 -3.86 8.30
CA PRO A 89 6.27 -2.72 9.02
C PRO A 89 7.00 -3.19 10.27
N GLY A 90 8.18 -2.61 10.50
CA GLY A 90 8.86 -2.66 11.78
C GLY A 90 8.29 -1.63 12.75
N ARG A 91 8.99 -1.42 13.86
CA ARG A 91 8.64 -0.36 14.83
C ARG A 91 9.12 0.99 14.31
N LEU A 92 8.23 1.98 14.27
CA LEU A 92 8.57 3.37 13.97
C LEU A 92 9.64 3.92 14.94
N ARG A 93 10.69 4.55 14.41
CA ARG A 93 11.81 5.11 15.17
C ARG A 93 11.98 6.59 14.80
N GLY A 94 11.35 7.46 15.58
CA GLY A 94 11.26 8.88 15.22
C GLY A 94 10.45 9.04 13.93
N GLU A 95 11.10 9.52 12.87
CA GLU A 95 10.47 9.76 11.57
C GLU A 95 10.71 8.62 10.57
N VAL A 96 11.42 7.55 10.98
CA VAL A 96 11.82 6.45 10.10
C VAL A 96 11.08 5.17 10.47
N LEU A 97 10.36 4.62 9.49
CA LEU A 97 9.73 3.30 9.55
C LEU A 97 10.59 2.29 8.77
N PRO A 98 11.40 1.46 9.44
CA PRO A 98 11.99 0.30 8.79
C PRO A 98 10.88 -0.69 8.42
N ALA A 99 10.88 -1.22 7.21
CA ALA A 99 9.88 -2.18 6.75
C ALA A 99 10.45 -3.14 5.71
N VAL A 100 9.66 -4.15 5.36
CA VAL A 100 9.90 -5.00 4.19
C VAL A 100 8.69 -4.88 3.27
N VAL A 101 8.91 -4.46 2.03
CA VAL A 101 7.90 -4.50 0.98
C VAL A 101 8.00 -5.85 0.28
N ARG A 102 6.86 -6.52 0.16
CA ARG A 102 6.74 -7.77 -0.60
C ARG A 102 6.20 -7.48 -1.98
N THR A 103 6.86 -8.00 -3.01
CA THR A 103 6.51 -7.72 -4.40
C THR A 103 6.41 -8.99 -5.24
N VAL A 104 5.73 -8.89 -6.38
CA VAL A 104 5.70 -9.91 -7.45
C VAL A 104 6.02 -9.26 -8.79
N PRO A 105 6.65 -9.97 -9.74
CA PRO A 105 6.91 -9.42 -11.07
C PRO A 105 5.61 -9.13 -11.84
N CYS A 106 5.54 -7.99 -12.51
CA CYS A 106 4.40 -7.62 -13.37
C CYS A 106 4.28 -8.49 -14.62
N ASP A 107 5.37 -9.12 -15.06
CA ASP A 107 5.43 -9.98 -16.25
C ASP A 107 5.18 -11.46 -15.93
N ASP A 108 4.93 -11.79 -14.66
CA ASP A 108 4.52 -13.14 -14.27
C ASP A 108 3.14 -13.46 -14.87
N PRO A 109 2.96 -14.65 -15.49
CA PRO A 109 1.69 -15.02 -16.13
C PRO A 109 0.49 -15.13 -15.17
N HIS A 110 0.73 -15.11 -13.87
CA HIS A 110 -0.30 -15.14 -12.83
C HIS A 110 -0.60 -13.76 -12.21
N VAL A 111 -0.10 -12.68 -12.82
CA VAL A 111 -0.34 -11.30 -12.41
C VAL A 111 -1.03 -10.54 -13.54
N GLU A 112 -2.19 -9.96 -13.25
CA GLU A 112 -2.86 -9.01 -14.15
C GLU A 112 -2.69 -7.59 -13.62
N ALA A 113 -1.53 -6.97 -13.91
CA ALA A 113 -1.22 -5.62 -13.47
C ALA A 113 -1.81 -4.52 -14.40
N ARG A 114 -2.34 -3.46 -13.78
CA ARG A 114 -2.93 -2.26 -14.42
C ARG A 114 -2.29 -0.97 -13.90
N LEU A 115 -1.01 -1.06 -13.55
CA LEU A 115 -0.29 0.02 -12.87
C LEU A 115 0.01 1.16 -13.87
N HIS A 116 -0.58 2.33 -13.64
CA HIS A 116 -0.35 3.50 -14.50
C HIS A 116 1.04 4.11 -14.25
N PRO A 117 1.76 4.52 -15.31
CA PRO A 117 3.13 5.03 -15.19
C PRO A 117 3.22 6.40 -14.50
N VAL A 118 2.12 7.14 -14.43
CA VAL A 118 2.02 8.46 -13.79
C VAL A 118 0.81 8.44 -12.87
N VAL A 119 1.02 8.78 -11.61
CA VAL A 119 -0.01 8.90 -10.59
C VAL A 119 0.16 10.23 -9.87
N SER A 120 -0.92 11.00 -9.78
CA SER A 120 -1.02 12.26 -9.07
C SER A 120 -1.91 12.09 -7.84
N TRP A 121 -1.34 12.23 -6.65
CA TRP A 121 -2.07 12.15 -5.39
C TRP A 121 -2.91 13.40 -5.17
N HIS A 122 -4.21 13.22 -4.92
CA HIS A 122 -5.16 14.30 -4.66
C HIS A 122 -5.58 14.38 -3.20
N GLU A 123 -5.79 13.23 -2.57
CA GLU A 123 -6.15 13.12 -1.16
C GLU A 123 -5.35 11.97 -0.56
N VAL A 124 -4.57 12.25 0.47
CA VAL A 124 -3.81 11.25 1.24
C VAL A 124 -3.94 11.65 2.70
N SER A 125 -4.77 10.92 3.45
CA SER A 125 -4.96 11.14 4.88
C SER A 125 -4.77 9.85 5.65
N LEU A 126 -4.29 9.99 6.88
CA LEU A 126 -4.14 8.90 7.83
C LEU A 126 -4.31 9.48 9.23
N ASP A 127 -5.49 9.26 9.78
CA ASP A 127 -5.96 9.95 10.98
C ASP A 127 -6.27 8.95 12.09
N PRO A 128 -5.95 9.27 13.35
CA PRO A 128 -6.35 8.45 14.48
C PRO A 128 -7.87 8.52 14.66
N VAL A 129 -8.48 7.37 14.95
CA VAL A 129 -9.90 7.21 15.28
C VAL A 129 -10.03 6.47 16.61
N VAL A 130 -11.25 6.37 17.17
CA VAL A 130 -11.49 5.80 18.51
C VAL A 130 -10.88 4.41 18.68
N ASP A 131 -10.95 3.57 17.65
CA ASP A 131 -10.53 2.17 17.69
C ASP A 131 -9.30 1.86 16.81
N GLY A 132 -8.53 2.89 16.43
CA GLY A 132 -7.32 2.68 15.61
C GLY A 132 -6.99 3.86 14.70
N TRP A 133 -6.70 3.55 13.45
CA TRP A 133 -6.26 4.51 12.44
C TRP A 133 -7.02 4.27 11.15
N ARG A 134 -7.56 5.34 10.56
CA ARG A 134 -8.26 5.31 9.28
C ARG A 134 -7.48 6.11 8.25
N GLY A 135 -7.25 5.51 7.09
CA GLY A 135 -6.63 6.19 5.97
C GLY A 135 -7.53 6.24 4.75
N ARG A 136 -7.27 7.26 3.91
CA ARG A 136 -7.98 7.49 2.66
C ARG A 136 -7.00 7.98 1.62
N VAL A 137 -7.07 7.36 0.44
CA VAL A 137 -6.21 7.67 -0.70
C VAL A 137 -7.07 7.91 -1.93
N VAL A 138 -6.78 9.00 -2.65
CA VAL A 138 -7.35 9.31 -3.97
C VAL A 138 -6.23 9.79 -4.89
N ALA A 139 -6.11 9.18 -6.06
CA ALA A 139 -5.09 9.48 -7.06
C ALA A 139 -5.64 9.42 -8.49
N ARG A 140 -4.96 10.07 -9.45
CA ARG A 140 -5.30 10.06 -10.88
C ARG A 140 -4.09 9.89 -11.78
#